data_AF-H3GQL4-F1
#
_entry.id   AF-H3GQL4-F1
#
_cell.length_a   1.000
_cell.length_b   1.000
_cell.length_c   1.000
_cell.angle_alpha   90.00
_cell.angle_beta   90.00
_cell.angle_gamma   90.00
#
_symmetry.space_group_name_H-M   'P 1'
#
loop_
_entity.id
_entity.type
_entity.pdbx_description
1 polymer ?
#
loop_
_entity_poly.entity_id
_entity_poly.type
_entity_poly.pdbx_seq_one_letter_code
_entity_poly.pdbx_strand_id
1 'polypeptide(L)'
;MADLQKDVEALDRVLFRLASVDDERMLQVLQSLLPQLLRLFPRSLVTPLEIQLKDKILQVVSHIKTRLQALTCPALPLDALCQVLQTPELSVFSYNLALLFVELGFGAASTEQQTTVLAAVAKKLSSFSAPQQDTFFRLLVCALPVSAAAVFPSKKDAAEGEQDTERSALLGGDNPEKDYQDDANVEAVLDFLLDLVLYELPSSTTSDATMYGLMKTRVERLQRVKVSELKREALYERQLDALKLVKEMEIPTKCKIPVYLAGSASVHHAVKAFCDEQLSRVIN
;
A
#
# COMPACT_ATOMS: atom_id res chain seq x y z
N MET A 1 -9.16 32.00 -14.70
CA MET A 1 -7.83 32.66 -14.82
C MET A 1 -7.46 33.46 -13.58
N ALA A 2 -8.32 34.34 -13.05
CA ALA A 2 -8.00 35.12 -11.84
C ALA A 2 -7.79 34.28 -10.57
N ASP A 3 -8.49 33.15 -10.41
CA ASP A 3 -8.34 32.31 -9.22
C ASP A 3 -7.04 31.47 -9.23
N LEU A 4 -6.64 30.93 -10.38
CA LEU A 4 -5.34 30.22 -10.51
C LEU A 4 -4.15 31.14 -10.21
N GLN A 5 -4.22 32.42 -10.60
CA GLN A 5 -3.16 33.38 -10.29
C GLN A 5 -3.06 33.62 -8.77
N LYS A 6 -4.19 33.73 -8.08
CA LYS A 6 -4.22 33.84 -6.61
C LYS A 6 -3.66 32.58 -5.94
N ASP A 7 -3.96 31.40 -6.51
CA ASP A 7 -3.45 30.13 -6.00
C ASP A 7 -1.92 30.06 -6.14
N VAL A 8 -1.37 30.48 -7.29
CA VAL A 8 0.09 30.59 -7.50
C VAL A 8 0.74 31.51 -6.46
N GLU A 9 0.18 32.70 -6.24
CA GLU A 9 0.71 33.65 -5.23
C GLU A 9 0.55 33.12 -3.80
N ALA A 10 -0.52 32.37 -3.51
CA ALA A 10 -0.71 31.72 -2.23
C ALA A 10 0.35 30.64 -1.99
N LEU A 11 0.70 29.85 -3.02
CA LEU A 11 1.76 28.85 -2.93
C LEU A 11 3.14 29.45 -2.67
N ASP A 12 3.45 30.63 -3.23
CA ASP A 12 4.69 31.36 -2.92
C ASP A 12 4.75 31.77 -1.45
N ARG A 13 3.63 32.23 -0.88
CA ARG A 13 3.53 32.52 0.56
C ARG A 13 3.68 31.26 1.41
N VAL A 14 3.09 30.14 0.96
CA VAL A 14 3.23 28.83 1.63
C VAL A 14 4.69 28.39 1.63
N LEU A 15 5.39 28.47 0.50
CA LEU A 15 6.82 28.14 0.39
C LEU A 15 7.66 28.95 1.37
N PHE A 16 7.46 30.27 1.42
CA PHE A 16 8.21 31.15 2.32
C PHE A 16 7.98 30.80 3.81
N ARG A 17 6.73 30.48 4.18
CA ARG A 17 6.39 30.06 5.54
C ARG A 17 6.95 28.69 5.86
N LEU A 18 6.89 27.74 4.93
CA LEU A 18 7.48 26.41 5.10
C LEU A 18 9.00 26.48 5.24
N ALA A 19 9.67 27.43 4.58
CA ALA A 19 11.12 27.59 4.71
C ALA A 19 11.56 28.12 6.09
N SER A 20 10.66 28.75 6.85
CA SER A 20 10.99 29.42 8.12
C SER A 20 10.40 28.76 9.37
N VAL A 21 9.54 27.75 9.19
CA VAL A 21 8.87 27.04 10.29
C VAL A 21 9.68 25.84 10.77
N ASP A 22 9.67 25.56 12.08
CA ASP A 22 10.22 24.34 12.67
C ASP A 22 9.46 23.07 12.22
N ASP A 23 10.03 21.89 12.46
CA ASP A 23 9.48 20.61 11.98
C ASP A 23 8.14 20.26 12.64
N GLU A 24 7.95 20.58 13.92
CA GLU A 24 6.71 20.27 14.65
C GLU A 24 5.53 21.06 14.08
N ARG A 25 5.69 22.37 13.93
CA ARG A 25 4.69 23.24 13.32
C ARG A 25 4.51 22.93 11.83
N MET A 26 5.57 22.53 11.12
CA MET A 26 5.43 22.04 9.75
C MET A 26 4.44 20.88 9.69
N LEU A 27 4.63 19.83 10.52
CA LEU A 27 3.75 18.66 10.54
C LEU A 27 2.29 19.02 10.85
N GLN A 28 2.06 19.98 11.74
CA GLN A 28 0.71 20.50 12.01
C GLN A 28 0.07 21.15 10.78
N VAL A 29 0.82 22.00 10.06
CA VAL A 29 0.34 22.65 8.83
C VAL A 29 0.09 21.63 7.72
N LEU A 30 0.92 20.59 7.63
CA LEU A 30 0.79 19.54 6.62
C LEU A 30 -0.53 18.77 6.73
N GLN A 31 -1.14 18.70 7.92
CA GLN A 31 -2.43 18.03 8.12
C GLN A 31 -3.52 18.56 7.18
N SER A 32 -3.58 19.88 7.00
CA SER A 32 -4.51 20.53 6.08
C SER A 32 -3.92 20.79 4.69
N LEU A 33 -2.61 21.08 4.62
CA LEU A 33 -1.98 21.53 3.38
C LEU A 33 -1.84 20.41 2.34
N LEU A 34 -1.46 19.19 2.75
CA LEU A 34 -1.23 18.10 1.79
C LEU A 34 -2.50 17.72 1.02
N PRO A 35 -3.67 17.47 1.66
CA PRO A 35 -4.88 17.16 0.92
C PRO A 35 -5.34 18.30 0.01
N GLN A 36 -5.11 19.55 0.40
CA GLN A 36 -5.44 20.73 -0.41
C GLN A 36 -4.53 20.84 -1.64
N LEU A 37 -3.21 20.69 -1.47
CA LEU A 37 -2.23 20.70 -2.57
C LEU A 37 -2.55 19.65 -3.63
N LEU A 38 -2.90 18.44 -3.20
CA LEU A 38 -3.20 17.33 -4.11
C LEU A 38 -4.47 17.55 -4.92
N ARG A 39 -5.48 18.20 -4.32
CA ARG A 39 -6.73 18.58 -5.00
C ARG A 39 -6.55 19.79 -5.92
N LEU A 40 -5.64 20.70 -5.57
CA LEU A 40 -5.31 21.89 -6.36
C LEU A 40 -4.51 21.56 -7.62
N PHE A 41 -3.86 20.39 -7.67
CA PHE A 41 -3.02 20.00 -8.80
C PHE A 41 -3.81 20.08 -10.13
N PRO A 42 -3.29 20.79 -11.13
CA PRO A 42 -4.03 21.03 -12.37
C PRO A 42 -4.26 19.71 -13.12
N ARG A 43 -5.50 19.51 -13.58
CA ARG A 43 -5.90 18.32 -14.35
C ARG A 43 -5.48 18.40 -15.82
N SER A 44 -5.26 19.60 -16.31
CA SER A 44 -4.86 19.92 -17.69
C SER A 44 -3.66 20.87 -17.66
N LEU A 45 -2.79 20.78 -18.66
CA LEU A 45 -1.60 21.61 -18.81
C LEU A 45 -1.63 22.37 -20.14
N VAL A 46 -2.80 22.92 -20.47
CA VAL A 46 -3.04 23.58 -21.76
C VAL A 46 -2.62 25.05 -21.70
N THR A 47 -2.78 25.69 -20.53
CA THR A 47 -2.46 27.10 -20.36
C THR A 47 -1.12 27.31 -19.65
N PRO A 48 -0.38 28.39 -19.95
CA PRO A 48 0.86 28.72 -19.25
C PRO A 48 0.69 28.85 -17.73
N LEU A 49 -0.48 29.32 -17.29
CA LEU A 49 -0.80 29.50 -15.88
C LEU A 49 -1.01 28.16 -15.15
N GLU A 50 -1.60 27.16 -15.79
CA GLU A 50 -1.70 25.79 -15.23
C GLU A 50 -0.32 25.14 -15.11
N ILE A 51 0.56 25.34 -16.11
CA ILE A 51 1.94 24.86 -16.05
C ILE A 51 2.68 25.52 -14.89
N GLN A 52 2.55 26.84 -14.74
CA GLN A 52 3.13 27.58 -13.63
C GLN A 52 2.62 27.08 -12.27
N LEU A 53 1.30 26.84 -12.14
CA LEU A 53 0.71 26.28 -10.93
C LEU A 53 1.28 24.90 -10.61
N LYS A 54 1.37 24.02 -11.61
CA LYS A 54 1.98 22.69 -11.47
C LYS A 54 3.41 22.79 -10.96
N ASP A 55 4.24 23.63 -11.57
CA ASP A 55 5.64 23.79 -11.20
C ASP A 55 5.80 24.33 -9.78
N LYS A 56 4.93 25.26 -9.36
CA LYS A 56 4.88 25.76 -7.97
C LYS A 56 4.46 24.68 -6.98
N ILE A 57 3.46 23.87 -7.30
CA ILE A 57 3.06 22.74 -6.45
C ILE A 57 4.23 21.76 -6.31
N LEU A 58 4.92 21.42 -7.41
CA LEU A 58 6.08 20.53 -7.36
C LEU A 58 7.24 21.12 -6.54
N GLN A 59 7.44 22.44 -6.58
CA GLN A 59 8.42 23.13 -5.75
C GLN A 59 8.07 22.99 -4.26
N VAL A 60 6.80 23.20 -3.89
CA VAL A 60 6.29 23.02 -2.52
C VAL A 60 6.48 21.58 -2.06
N VAL A 61 6.04 20.63 -2.88
CA VAL A 61 6.15 19.19 -2.61
C VAL A 61 7.61 18.77 -2.45
N SER A 62 8.51 19.25 -3.29
CA SER A 62 9.95 18.95 -3.20
C SER A 62 10.55 19.44 -1.89
N HIS A 63 10.19 20.66 -1.46
CA HIS A 63 10.62 21.20 -0.17
C HIS A 63 10.10 20.37 1.01
N ILE A 64 8.80 20.07 1.01
CA ILE A 64 8.17 19.24 2.05
C ILE A 64 8.83 17.86 2.11
N LYS A 65 8.96 17.18 0.97
CA LYS A 65 9.56 15.85 0.87
C LYS A 65 10.97 15.83 1.44
N THR A 66 11.81 16.80 1.06
CA THR A 66 13.20 16.89 1.52
C THR A 66 13.28 16.98 3.04
N ARG A 67 12.42 17.80 3.66
CA ARG A 67 12.35 17.93 5.11
C ARG A 67 11.79 16.67 5.78
N LEU A 68 10.71 16.11 5.25
CA LEU A 68 10.11 14.88 5.78
C LEU A 68 11.07 13.69 5.75
N GLN A 69 11.92 13.60 4.72
CA GLN A 69 12.94 12.55 4.62
C GLN A 69 14.05 12.66 5.66
N ALA A 70 14.25 13.84 6.25
CA ALA A 70 15.17 14.02 7.37
C ALA A 70 14.54 13.59 8.71
N LEU A 71 13.21 13.40 8.75
CA LEU A 71 12.48 12.93 9.93
C LEU A 71 12.40 11.41 9.91
N THR A 72 12.46 10.79 11.10
CA THR A 72 12.45 9.33 11.24
C THR A 72 11.06 8.72 11.03
N CYS A 73 10.04 9.30 11.67
CA CYS A 73 8.65 8.81 11.62
C CYS A 73 7.66 10.00 11.65
N PRO A 74 7.48 10.74 10.54
CA PRO A 74 6.61 11.90 10.53
C PRO A 74 5.12 11.51 10.59
N ALA A 75 4.36 12.12 11.50
CA ALA A 75 2.90 11.97 11.55
C ALA A 75 2.22 12.78 10.43
N LEU A 76 1.68 12.09 9.44
CA LEU A 76 1.02 12.68 8.26
C LEU A 76 -0.50 12.41 8.27
N PRO A 77 -1.31 13.21 7.56
CA PRO A 77 -2.78 13.08 7.54
C PRO A 77 -3.24 11.90 6.68
N LEU A 78 -2.96 10.66 7.10
CA LEU A 78 -3.24 9.46 6.30
C LEU A 78 -4.72 9.31 5.95
N ASP A 79 -5.63 9.57 6.89
CA ASP A 79 -7.07 9.47 6.64
C ASP A 79 -7.53 10.44 5.55
N ALA A 80 -7.04 11.68 5.58
CA ALA A 80 -7.35 12.67 4.55
C ALA A 80 -6.68 12.34 3.20
N LEU A 81 -5.48 11.75 3.21
CA LEU A 81 -4.82 11.26 1.99
C LEU A 81 -5.57 10.07 1.38
N CYS A 82 -6.10 9.15 2.20
CA CYS A 82 -6.96 8.07 1.75
C CYS A 82 -8.23 8.60 1.08
N GLN A 83 -8.89 9.61 1.66
CA GLN A 83 -10.04 10.27 1.03
C GLN A 83 -9.67 10.88 -0.34
N VAL A 84 -8.47 11.45 -0.48
CA VAL A 84 -7.97 11.94 -1.77
C VAL A 84 -7.79 10.79 -2.76
N LEU A 85 -7.20 9.65 -2.36
CA LEU A 85 -7.03 8.46 -3.22
C LEU A 85 -8.36 7.84 -3.70
N GLN A 86 -9.43 8.02 -2.92
CA GLN A 86 -10.79 7.59 -3.29
C GLN A 86 -11.51 8.59 -4.21
N THR A 87 -10.98 9.80 -4.40
CA THR A 87 -11.62 10.80 -5.26
C THR A 87 -11.61 10.32 -6.73
N PRO A 88 -12.75 10.33 -7.43
CA PRO A 88 -12.79 9.97 -8.85
C PRO A 88 -12.00 11.00 -9.67
N GLU A 89 -11.39 10.55 -10.77
CA GLU A 89 -10.64 11.41 -11.71
C GLU A 89 -9.45 12.17 -11.10
N LEU A 90 -8.84 11.63 -10.04
CA LEU A 90 -7.60 12.19 -9.51
C LEU A 90 -6.50 12.13 -10.58
N SER A 91 -5.77 13.22 -10.77
CA SER A 91 -4.65 13.24 -11.73
C SER A 91 -3.61 12.17 -11.35
N VAL A 92 -2.93 11.58 -12.34
CA VAL A 92 -1.88 10.59 -12.11
C VAL A 92 -0.78 11.15 -11.19
N PHE A 93 -0.45 12.44 -11.34
CA PHE A 93 0.50 13.12 -10.47
C PHE A 93 0.01 13.22 -9.02
N SER A 94 -1.22 13.68 -8.80
CA SER A 94 -1.82 13.76 -7.47
C SER A 94 -1.89 12.39 -6.81
N TYR A 95 -2.22 11.34 -7.58
CA TYR A 95 -2.28 9.97 -7.07
C TYR A 95 -0.89 9.48 -6.62
N ASN A 96 0.13 9.69 -7.45
CA ASN A 96 1.51 9.32 -7.12
C ASN A 96 2.06 10.08 -5.92
N LEU A 97 1.76 11.38 -5.82
CA LEU A 97 2.16 12.20 -4.68
C LEU A 97 1.43 11.80 -3.41
N ALA A 98 0.14 11.48 -3.49
CA ALA A 98 -0.63 10.96 -2.37
C ALA A 98 -0.01 9.65 -1.84
N LEU A 99 0.29 8.69 -2.73
CA LEU A 99 0.95 7.44 -2.34
C LEU A 99 2.34 7.67 -1.73
N LEU A 100 3.13 8.60 -2.26
CA LEU A 100 4.42 8.97 -1.69
C LEU A 100 4.29 9.47 -0.25
N PHE A 101 3.34 10.38 0.02
CA PHE A 101 3.14 10.89 1.38
C PHE A 101 2.53 9.84 2.31
N VAL A 102 1.65 8.97 1.79
CA VAL A 102 1.16 7.82 2.54
C VAL A 102 2.33 6.93 2.96
N GLU A 103 3.25 6.59 2.06
CA GLU A 103 4.42 5.78 2.37
C GLU A 103 5.31 6.43 3.43
N LEU A 104 5.58 7.74 3.33
CA LEU A 104 6.40 8.46 4.31
C LEU A 104 5.79 8.49 5.72
N GLY A 105 4.45 8.56 5.82
CA GLY A 105 3.74 8.64 7.10
C GLY A 105 3.35 7.28 7.69
N PHE A 106 3.40 6.22 6.90
CA PHE A 106 2.85 4.90 7.27
C PHE A 106 3.49 4.31 8.53
N GLY A 107 4.81 4.46 8.67
CA GLY A 107 5.55 3.91 9.81
C GLY A 107 5.20 4.55 11.16
N ALA A 108 4.69 5.79 11.16
CA ALA A 108 4.29 6.50 12.37
C ALA A 108 2.81 6.28 12.75
N ALA A 109 2.03 5.66 11.86
CA ALA A 109 0.59 5.56 11.98
C ALA A 109 0.15 4.47 12.94
N SER A 110 -1.07 4.62 13.50
CA SER A 110 -1.69 3.55 14.29
C SER A 110 -2.04 2.35 13.40
N THR A 111 -2.19 1.17 14.00
CA THR A 111 -2.63 -0.04 13.29
C THR A 111 -3.95 0.19 12.54
N GLU A 112 -4.90 0.88 13.16
CA GLU A 112 -6.19 1.23 12.53
C GLU A 112 -6.01 2.06 11.25
N GLN A 113 -5.17 3.10 11.29
CA GLN A 113 -4.86 3.92 10.13
C GLN A 113 -4.13 3.13 9.05
N GLN A 114 -3.18 2.27 9.43
CA GLN A 114 -2.48 1.40 8.48
C GLN A 114 -3.45 0.46 7.76
N THR A 115 -4.39 -0.16 8.47
CA THR A 115 -5.42 -1.02 7.86
C THR A 115 -6.33 -0.25 6.91
N THR A 116 -6.74 0.97 7.30
CA THR A 116 -7.56 1.85 6.46
C THR A 116 -6.85 2.20 5.15
N VAL A 117 -5.55 2.52 5.24
CA VAL A 117 -4.69 2.78 4.08
C VAL A 117 -4.58 1.55 3.19
N LEU A 118 -4.29 0.38 3.76
CA LEU A 118 -4.15 -0.86 2.99
C LEU A 118 -5.44 -1.19 2.24
N ALA A 119 -6.59 -1.15 2.91
CA ALA A 119 -7.90 -1.36 2.29
C ALA A 119 -8.19 -0.34 1.17
N ALA A 120 -7.85 0.93 1.39
CA ALA A 120 -8.06 1.99 0.41
C ALA A 120 -7.25 1.76 -0.88
N VAL A 121 -6.01 1.31 -0.75
CA VAL A 121 -5.06 1.13 -1.86
C VAL A 121 -5.28 -0.23 -2.55
N ALA A 122 -5.60 -1.29 -1.81
CA ALA A 122 -5.81 -2.65 -2.33
C ALA A 122 -6.93 -2.71 -3.38
N LYS A 123 -8.00 -1.91 -3.23
CA LYS A 123 -9.15 -1.85 -4.15
C LYS A 123 -8.80 -1.55 -5.61
N LYS A 124 -7.65 -0.92 -5.87
CA LYS A 124 -7.20 -0.51 -7.21
C LYS A 124 -5.88 -1.16 -7.62
N LEU A 125 -5.39 -2.13 -6.85
CA LEU A 125 -4.04 -2.68 -6.98
C LEU A 125 -3.71 -3.22 -8.38
N SER A 126 -4.65 -3.95 -9.00
CA SER A 126 -4.49 -4.55 -10.34
C SER A 126 -4.42 -3.50 -11.45
N SER A 127 -5.01 -2.32 -11.23
CA SER A 127 -4.97 -1.20 -12.19
C SER A 127 -3.70 -0.34 -12.09
N PHE A 128 -2.90 -0.55 -11.06
CA PHE A 128 -1.71 0.26 -10.80
C PHE A 128 -0.53 -0.08 -11.71
N SER A 129 0.30 0.93 -11.95
CA SER A 129 1.64 0.72 -12.50
C SER A 129 2.54 -0.03 -11.52
N ALA A 130 3.58 -0.69 -12.03
CA ALA A 130 4.51 -1.47 -11.20
C ALA A 130 5.08 -0.68 -9.99
N PRO A 131 5.51 0.60 -10.11
CA PRO A 131 6.00 1.36 -8.95
C PRO A 131 4.94 1.62 -7.87
N GLN A 132 3.67 1.78 -8.28
CA GLN A 132 2.55 1.97 -7.35
C GLN A 132 2.21 0.66 -6.63
N GLN A 133 2.26 -0.48 -7.34
CA GLN A 133 2.14 -1.81 -6.73
C GLN A 133 3.29 -2.08 -5.76
N ASP A 134 4.54 -1.78 -6.14
CA ASP A 134 5.70 -1.91 -5.26
C ASP A 134 5.52 -1.07 -3.98
N THR A 135 4.91 0.12 -4.09
CA THR A 135 4.57 0.95 -2.93
C THR A 135 3.59 0.24 -2.02
N PHE A 136 2.48 -0.28 -2.55
CA PHE A 136 1.52 -1.06 -1.76
C PHE A 136 2.19 -2.26 -1.07
N PHE A 137 3.04 -3.01 -1.77
CA PHE A 137 3.73 -4.15 -1.20
C PHE A 137 4.70 -3.75 -0.07
N ARG A 138 5.35 -2.57 -0.15
CA ARG A 138 6.13 -2.02 0.98
C ARG A 138 5.25 -1.77 2.19
N LEU A 139 4.08 -1.16 2.00
CA LEU A 139 3.13 -0.93 3.10
C LEU A 139 2.65 -2.25 3.70
N LEU A 140 2.32 -3.23 2.86
CA LEU A 140 1.86 -4.55 3.30
C LEU A 140 2.94 -5.26 4.12
N VAL A 141 4.19 -5.32 3.62
CA VAL A 141 5.30 -5.94 4.34
C VAL A 141 5.53 -5.24 5.67
N CYS A 142 5.46 -3.90 5.74
CA CYS A 142 5.58 -3.16 7.00
C CYS A 142 4.44 -3.45 7.99
N ALA A 143 3.20 -3.62 7.51
CA ALA A 143 2.02 -3.78 8.34
C ALA A 143 1.81 -5.21 8.87
N LEU A 144 2.53 -6.22 8.36
CA LEU A 144 2.43 -7.58 8.89
C LEU A 144 2.79 -7.64 10.40
N PRO A 145 2.11 -8.46 11.22
CA PRO A 145 0.91 -9.22 10.89
C PRO A 145 -0.32 -8.31 10.70
N VAL A 146 -1.11 -8.60 9.65
CA VAL A 146 -2.38 -7.91 9.35
C VAL A 146 -3.43 -8.94 8.97
N SER A 147 -4.70 -8.67 9.31
CA SER A 147 -5.82 -9.54 8.97
C SER A 147 -6.20 -9.44 7.49
N ALA A 148 -6.69 -10.53 6.90
CA ALA A 148 -7.23 -10.52 5.54
C ALA A 148 -8.40 -9.54 5.37
N ALA A 149 -9.31 -9.45 6.35
CA ALA A 149 -10.45 -8.53 6.31
C ALA A 149 -10.01 -7.06 6.37
N ALA A 150 -8.85 -6.77 6.97
CA ALA A 150 -8.29 -5.43 7.02
C ALA A 150 -7.70 -4.98 5.67
N VAL A 151 -7.23 -5.90 4.83
CA VAL A 151 -6.71 -5.59 3.49
C VAL A 151 -7.82 -5.65 2.43
N PHE A 152 -8.71 -6.64 2.55
CA PHE A 152 -9.81 -6.89 1.64
C PHE A 152 -11.13 -6.92 2.44
N PRO A 153 -11.63 -5.76 2.89
CA PRO A 153 -12.89 -5.71 3.64
C PRO A 153 -14.03 -6.25 2.80
N SER A 154 -14.81 -7.18 3.36
CA SER A 154 -15.98 -7.74 2.68
C SER A 154 -17.12 -6.71 2.68
N LYS A 155 -17.99 -6.74 1.66
CA LYS A 155 -19.21 -5.90 1.62
C LYS A 155 -20.09 -6.05 2.88
N LYS A 156 -19.99 -7.19 3.57
CA LYS A 156 -20.71 -7.47 4.82
C LYS A 156 -20.21 -6.62 6.00
N ASP A 157 -18.91 -6.30 6.04
CA ASP A 157 -18.29 -5.53 7.12
C ASP A 157 -18.59 -4.02 7.01
N ALA A 158 -18.92 -3.54 5.80
CA ALA A 158 -19.32 -2.15 5.57
C ALA A 158 -20.75 -1.85 6.05
N ALA A 159 -21.59 -2.87 6.24
CA ALA A 159 -23.00 -2.73 6.63
C ALA A 159 -23.21 -2.71 8.16
N GLU A 160 -22.19 -3.02 8.97
CA GLU A 160 -22.30 -2.98 10.43
C GLU A 160 -22.01 -1.58 11.03
N GLY A 161 -21.63 -0.60 10.18
CA GLY A 161 -21.36 0.79 10.58
C GLY A 161 -22.49 1.80 10.31
N GLU A 162 -23.55 1.41 9.61
CA GLU A 162 -24.71 2.27 9.34
C GLU A 162 -25.98 1.60 9.89
N GLN A 163 -26.33 1.95 11.13
CA GLN A 163 -27.72 1.82 11.58
C GLN A 163 -28.56 2.79 10.75
N ASP A 164 -29.15 2.31 9.66
CA ASP A 164 -30.56 2.54 9.35
C ASP A 164 -30.97 1.93 8.00
N THR A 165 -32.16 1.32 8.03
CA THR A 165 -33.08 1.06 6.90
C THR A 165 -33.06 -0.35 6.31
N GLU A 166 -33.84 -1.20 6.97
CA GLU A 166 -34.71 -2.21 6.36
C GLU A 166 -35.35 -1.70 5.04
N ARG A 167 -34.85 -2.11 3.86
CA ARG A 167 -35.63 -2.24 2.61
C ARG A 167 -34.83 -2.76 1.40
N SER A 168 -34.07 -3.83 1.56
CA SER A 168 -33.61 -4.61 0.39
C SER A 168 -33.56 -6.10 0.68
N ALA A 169 -34.63 -6.60 1.29
CA ALA A 169 -34.98 -8.00 1.22
C ALA A 169 -36.18 -8.07 0.29
N LEU A 170 -35.92 -8.27 -1.00
CA LEU A 170 -36.80 -8.87 -2.02
C LEU A 170 -36.17 -8.59 -3.39
N LEU A 171 -35.54 -9.64 -3.94
CA LEU A 171 -35.23 -9.94 -5.35
C LEU A 171 -33.75 -10.35 -5.54
N GLY A 172 -33.56 -11.63 -5.84
CA GLY A 172 -32.32 -12.17 -6.37
C GLY A 172 -31.64 -13.14 -5.42
N GLY A 173 -32.01 -14.43 -5.52
CA GLY A 173 -31.17 -15.50 -5.01
C GLY A 173 -29.93 -15.61 -5.88
N ASP A 174 -28.78 -15.26 -5.33
CA ASP A 174 -27.47 -15.65 -5.86
C ASP A 174 -26.68 -16.29 -4.72
N ASN A 175 -26.10 -17.43 -5.06
CA ASN A 175 -25.28 -18.28 -4.20
C ASN A 175 -24.14 -17.45 -3.55
N PRO A 176 -23.87 -17.54 -2.24
CA PRO A 176 -22.79 -16.81 -1.59
C PRO A 176 -21.41 -17.48 -1.81
N GLU A 177 -21.16 -17.98 -3.01
CA GLU A 177 -19.82 -18.31 -3.48
C GLU A 177 -19.18 -17.00 -3.93
N LYS A 178 -18.54 -16.37 -2.94
CA LYS A 178 -18.05 -14.99 -2.84
C LYS A 178 -17.23 -14.50 -4.05
N ASP A 179 -17.40 -13.19 -4.31
CA ASP A 179 -16.71 -12.22 -5.20
C ASP A 179 -15.17 -12.36 -5.42
N TYR A 180 -14.48 -13.35 -4.86
CA TYR A 180 -13.02 -13.50 -4.89
C TYR A 180 -12.47 -14.40 -6.00
N GLN A 181 -13.33 -15.09 -6.76
CA GLN A 181 -12.85 -16.04 -7.76
C GLN A 181 -12.20 -15.37 -8.98
N ASP A 182 -12.35 -14.04 -9.13
CA ASP A 182 -11.79 -13.21 -10.21
C ASP A 182 -11.30 -11.82 -9.71
N ASP A 183 -10.96 -11.65 -8.42
CA ASP A 183 -10.40 -10.37 -7.95
C ASP A 183 -8.91 -10.28 -8.31
N ALA A 184 -8.61 -9.63 -9.45
CA ALA A 184 -7.25 -9.39 -9.91
C ALA A 184 -6.36 -8.68 -8.86
N ASN A 185 -6.94 -7.97 -7.89
CA ASN A 185 -6.17 -7.38 -6.78
C ASN A 185 -5.67 -8.48 -5.83
N VAL A 186 -6.50 -9.48 -5.54
CA VAL A 186 -6.11 -10.63 -4.72
C VAL A 186 -5.03 -11.45 -5.43
N GLU A 187 -5.16 -11.68 -6.73
CA GLU A 187 -4.12 -12.37 -7.50
C GLU A 187 -2.78 -11.63 -7.44
N ALA A 188 -2.78 -10.30 -7.57
CA ALA A 188 -1.57 -9.49 -7.44
C ALA A 188 -0.93 -9.62 -6.05
N VAL A 189 -1.73 -9.70 -4.98
CA VAL A 189 -1.22 -9.96 -3.63
C VAL A 189 -0.65 -11.37 -3.50
N LEU A 190 -1.37 -12.40 -3.94
CA LEU A 190 -0.89 -13.79 -3.88
C LEU A 190 0.41 -13.98 -4.66
N ASP A 191 0.53 -13.38 -5.85
CA ASP A 191 1.74 -13.43 -6.67
C ASP A 191 2.94 -12.79 -5.95
N PHE A 192 2.72 -11.67 -5.25
CA PHE A 192 3.77 -11.05 -4.42
C PHE A 192 4.09 -11.88 -3.17
N LEU A 193 3.09 -12.42 -2.47
CA LEU A 193 3.31 -13.24 -1.28
C LEU A 193 4.04 -14.55 -1.62
N LEU A 194 3.79 -15.12 -2.79
CA LEU A 194 4.56 -16.25 -3.32
C LEU A 194 6.04 -15.89 -3.45
N ASP A 195 6.35 -14.73 -4.06
CA ASP A 195 7.74 -14.24 -4.15
C ASP A 195 8.37 -14.04 -2.77
N LEU A 196 7.63 -13.43 -1.84
CA LEU A 196 8.11 -13.19 -0.48
C LEU A 196 8.45 -14.50 0.24
N VAL A 197 7.60 -15.53 0.11
CA VAL A 197 7.79 -16.85 0.74
C VAL A 197 8.93 -17.62 0.09
N LEU A 198 9.14 -17.49 -1.22
CA LEU A 198 10.27 -18.11 -1.93
C LEU A 198 11.60 -17.38 -1.72
N TYR A 199 11.58 -16.16 -1.18
CA TYR A 199 12.78 -15.37 -1.01
C TYR A 199 13.66 -15.89 0.13
N GLU A 200 14.96 -16.01 -0.14
CA GLU A 200 15.98 -16.38 0.85
C GLU A 200 17.15 -15.40 0.77
N LEU A 201 17.70 -15.02 1.92
CA LEU A 201 18.88 -14.14 1.95
C LEU A 201 20.13 -14.93 1.50
N PRO A 202 21.01 -14.33 0.68
CA PRO A 202 22.28 -14.94 0.31
C PRO A 202 23.08 -15.33 1.56
N SER A 203 23.60 -16.56 1.59
CA SER A 203 24.54 -16.99 2.64
C SER A 203 25.93 -16.41 2.36
N SER A 204 26.64 -16.01 3.41
CA SER A 204 27.99 -15.41 3.36
C SER A 204 29.06 -16.31 2.73
N THR A 205 28.77 -17.59 2.52
CA THR A 205 29.67 -18.60 1.96
C THR A 205 29.53 -18.80 0.45
N THR A 206 28.54 -18.16 -0.18
CA THR A 206 28.24 -18.35 -1.61
C THR A 206 28.03 -16.99 -2.27
N SER A 207 29.11 -16.41 -2.80
CA SER A 207 29.09 -15.14 -3.52
C SER A 207 28.28 -15.15 -4.82
N ASP A 208 27.92 -16.34 -5.32
CA ASP A 208 27.16 -16.58 -6.56
C ASP A 208 25.96 -17.54 -6.37
N ALA A 209 25.40 -17.65 -5.15
CA ALA A 209 24.23 -18.49 -4.95
C ALA A 209 23.04 -17.92 -5.73
N THR A 210 22.77 -18.57 -6.86
CA THR A 210 21.54 -18.54 -7.62
C THR A 210 20.38 -18.62 -6.63
N MET A 211 19.75 -17.47 -6.36
CA MET A 211 18.56 -17.34 -5.53
C MET A 211 17.55 -18.39 -5.99
N TYR A 212 17.35 -19.43 -5.19
CA TYR A 212 16.70 -20.66 -5.62
C TYR A 212 15.30 -20.37 -6.23
N GLY A 213 15.16 -20.62 -7.53
CA GLY A 213 13.87 -20.68 -8.23
C GLY A 213 13.21 -19.35 -8.63
N LEU A 214 13.60 -18.19 -8.07
CA LEU A 214 13.01 -16.91 -8.45
C LEU A 214 13.67 -16.31 -9.71
N MET A 215 12.85 -15.85 -10.65
CA MET A 215 13.32 -15.08 -11.80
C MET A 215 13.96 -13.76 -11.36
N LYS A 216 14.96 -13.28 -12.11
CA LYS A 216 15.67 -12.02 -11.82
C LYS A 216 14.72 -10.83 -11.61
N THR A 217 13.68 -10.72 -12.42
CA THR A 217 12.68 -9.63 -12.34
C THR A 217 11.88 -9.66 -11.04
N ARG A 218 11.60 -10.84 -10.48
CA ARG A 218 10.91 -11.04 -9.20
C ARG A 218 11.82 -10.67 -8.03
N VAL A 219 13.11 -11.02 -8.11
CA VAL A 219 14.12 -10.57 -7.14
C VAL A 219 14.25 -9.05 -7.14
N GLU A 220 14.33 -8.42 -8.32
CA GLU A 220 14.39 -6.96 -8.44
C GLU A 220 13.13 -6.29 -7.85
N ARG A 221 11.94 -6.92 -7.97
CA ARG A 221 10.72 -6.47 -7.29
C ARG A 221 10.89 -6.49 -5.77
N LEU A 222 11.36 -7.60 -5.20
CA LEU A 222 11.59 -7.71 -3.75
C LEU A 222 12.62 -6.71 -3.23
N GLN A 223 13.65 -6.40 -4.02
CA GLN A 223 14.62 -5.33 -3.70
C GLN A 223 13.97 -3.95 -3.69
N ARG A 224 13.14 -3.62 -4.67
CA ARG A 224 12.37 -2.36 -4.69
C ARG A 224 11.35 -2.26 -3.56
N VAL A 225 10.88 -3.41 -3.06
CA VAL A 225 10.00 -3.52 -1.88
C VAL A 225 10.80 -3.55 -0.57
N LYS A 226 12.13 -3.44 -0.63
CA LYS A 226 13.03 -3.43 0.54
C LYS A 226 12.99 -4.71 1.38
N VAL A 227 12.51 -5.82 0.81
CA VAL A 227 12.53 -7.13 1.50
C VAL A 227 13.96 -7.57 1.76
N SER A 228 14.89 -7.25 0.85
CA SER A 228 16.32 -7.52 0.99
C SER A 228 17.01 -6.73 2.12
N GLU A 229 16.37 -5.68 2.64
CA GLU A 229 16.89 -4.89 3.77
C GLU A 229 16.51 -5.51 5.13
N LEU A 230 15.59 -6.49 5.14
CA LEU A 230 15.19 -7.20 6.35
C LEU A 230 16.33 -8.11 6.84
N LYS A 231 16.49 -8.18 8.17
CA LYS A 231 17.31 -9.22 8.80
C LYS A 231 16.68 -10.59 8.60
N ARG A 232 17.49 -11.65 8.64
CA ARG A 232 17.03 -13.03 8.41
C ARG A 232 15.87 -13.43 9.32
N GLU A 233 15.94 -13.10 10.60
CA GLU A 233 14.89 -13.40 11.57
C GLU A 233 13.59 -12.66 11.23
N ALA A 234 13.70 -11.36 10.93
CA ALA A 234 12.57 -10.54 10.52
C ALA A 234 11.97 -11.03 9.20
N LEU A 235 12.78 -11.51 8.24
CA LEU A 235 12.25 -12.09 7.00
C LEU A 235 11.37 -13.31 7.28
N TYR A 236 11.84 -14.27 8.07
CA TYR A 236 11.07 -15.48 8.36
C TYR A 236 9.80 -15.18 9.18
N GLU A 237 9.84 -14.19 10.07
CA GLU A 237 8.64 -13.69 10.74
C GLU A 237 7.64 -13.12 9.73
N ARG A 238 8.08 -12.28 8.78
CA ARG A 238 7.21 -11.71 7.74
C ARG A 238 6.66 -12.78 6.79
N GLN A 239 7.44 -13.80 6.44
CA GLN A 239 6.96 -14.93 5.65
C GLN A 239 5.88 -15.72 6.38
N LEU A 240 6.07 -16.01 7.67
CA LEU A 240 5.08 -16.70 8.48
C LEU A 240 3.79 -15.88 8.61
N ASP A 241 3.90 -14.56 8.82
CA ASP A 241 2.73 -13.69 8.92
C ASP A 241 2.01 -13.53 7.57
N ALA A 242 2.75 -13.50 6.46
CA ALA A 242 2.17 -13.57 5.12
C ALA A 242 1.38 -14.87 4.89
N LEU A 243 1.89 -16.00 5.36
CA LEU A 243 1.19 -17.29 5.26
C LEU A 243 -0.07 -17.34 6.13
N LYS A 244 -0.04 -16.73 7.33
CA LYS A 244 -1.25 -16.55 8.16
C LYS A 244 -2.28 -15.66 7.47
N LEU A 245 -1.85 -14.58 6.82
CA LEU A 245 -2.73 -13.74 6.00
C LEU A 245 -3.42 -14.58 4.91
N VAL A 246 -2.68 -15.37 4.13
CA VAL A 246 -3.26 -16.26 3.08
C VAL A 246 -4.23 -17.29 3.66
N LYS A 247 -3.98 -17.78 4.88
CA LYS A 247 -4.90 -18.66 5.58
C LYS A 247 -6.23 -17.99 5.87
N GLU A 248 -6.21 -16.76 6.39
CA GLU A 248 -7.40 -15.97 6.70
C GLU A 248 -8.20 -15.53 5.47
N MET A 249 -7.56 -15.37 4.31
CA MET A 249 -8.25 -14.95 3.08
C MET A 249 -9.37 -15.93 2.70
N GLU A 250 -10.58 -15.45 2.47
CA GLU A 250 -11.73 -16.28 2.09
C GLU A 250 -11.76 -16.59 0.58
N ILE A 251 -10.66 -17.13 0.06
CA ILE A 251 -10.47 -17.45 -1.35
C ILE A 251 -10.46 -18.97 -1.61
N PRO A 252 -10.72 -19.42 -2.86
CA PRO A 252 -10.67 -20.83 -3.21
C PRO A 252 -9.33 -21.47 -2.83
N THR A 253 -9.40 -22.66 -2.22
CA THR A 253 -8.22 -23.38 -1.72
C THR A 253 -7.14 -23.57 -2.79
N LYS A 254 -7.53 -23.80 -4.05
CA LYS A 254 -6.63 -23.92 -5.20
C LYS A 254 -5.67 -22.73 -5.37
N CYS A 255 -6.12 -21.52 -5.02
CA CYS A 255 -5.32 -20.30 -5.12
C CYS A 255 -4.29 -20.18 -3.98
N LYS A 256 -4.55 -20.84 -2.84
CA LYS A 256 -3.65 -20.85 -1.67
C LYS A 256 -2.53 -21.88 -1.78
N ILE A 257 -2.79 -23.00 -2.48
CA ILE A 257 -1.87 -24.15 -2.61
C ILE A 257 -0.46 -23.73 -3.07
N PRO A 258 -0.28 -22.91 -4.12
CA PRO A 258 1.06 -22.54 -4.58
C PRO A 258 1.90 -21.85 -3.50
N VAL A 259 1.27 -20.97 -2.71
CA VAL A 259 1.96 -20.24 -1.63
C VAL A 259 2.34 -21.18 -0.48
N TYR A 260 1.46 -22.11 -0.11
CA TYR A 260 1.80 -23.11 0.91
C TYR A 260 2.88 -24.07 0.45
N LEU A 261 2.81 -24.54 -0.81
CA LEU A 261 3.83 -25.42 -1.38
C LEU A 261 5.21 -24.75 -1.38
N ALA A 262 5.27 -23.46 -1.71
CA ALA A 262 6.49 -22.67 -1.59
C ALA A 262 7.03 -22.65 -0.16
N GLY A 263 6.17 -22.39 0.84
CA GLY A 263 6.60 -22.35 2.24
C GLY A 263 7.01 -23.73 2.80
N SER A 264 6.45 -24.83 2.32
CA SER A 264 6.88 -26.19 2.66
C SER A 264 8.32 -26.51 2.21
N ALA A 265 8.81 -25.79 1.20
CA ALA A 265 10.21 -25.87 0.75
C ALA A 265 11.17 -25.00 1.58
N SER A 266 10.66 -24.18 2.52
CA SER A 266 11.49 -23.31 3.35
C SER A 266 12.44 -24.11 4.25
N VAL A 267 13.64 -23.56 4.47
CA VAL A 267 14.60 -24.08 5.45
C VAL A 267 14.21 -23.74 6.89
N HIS A 268 13.32 -22.75 7.09
CA HIS A 268 12.88 -22.33 8.41
C HIS A 268 11.75 -23.23 8.92
N HIS A 269 12.01 -23.90 10.05
CA HIS A 269 11.10 -24.91 10.61
C HIS A 269 9.67 -24.39 10.83
N ALA A 270 9.48 -23.18 11.36
CA ALA A 270 8.13 -22.67 11.64
C ALA A 270 7.32 -22.39 10.37
N VAL A 271 7.98 -21.91 9.31
CA VAL A 271 7.35 -21.62 8.01
C VAL A 271 6.92 -22.95 7.38
N LYS A 272 7.86 -23.91 7.32
CA LYS A 272 7.61 -25.24 6.79
C LYS A 272 6.50 -25.99 7.53
N ALA A 273 6.57 -26.05 8.86
CA ALA A 273 5.59 -26.78 9.68
C ALA A 273 4.17 -26.21 9.51
N PHE A 274 4.04 -24.88 9.44
CA PHE A 274 2.76 -24.23 9.19
C PHE A 274 2.18 -24.62 7.83
N CYS A 275 3.00 -24.59 6.77
CA CYS A 275 2.58 -24.95 5.43
C CYS A 275 2.23 -26.43 5.28
N ASP A 276 3.03 -27.34 5.84
CA ASP A 276 2.77 -28.77 5.81
C ASP A 276 1.43 -29.10 6.49
N GLU A 277 1.13 -28.43 7.61
CA GLU A 277 -0.16 -28.53 8.28
C GLU A 277 -1.30 -28.04 7.36
N GLN A 278 -1.14 -26.86 6.72
CA GLN A 278 -2.19 -26.34 5.84
C GLN A 278 -2.41 -27.25 4.61
N LEU A 279 -1.35 -27.77 3.98
CA LEU A 279 -1.45 -28.68 2.85
C LEU A 279 -2.12 -30.01 3.23
N SER A 280 -1.81 -30.55 4.41
CA SER A 280 -2.43 -31.80 4.89
C SER A 280 -3.96 -31.70 5.03
N ARG A 281 -4.49 -30.50 5.30
CA ARG A 281 -5.94 -30.23 5.41
C ARG A 281 -6.63 -30.09 4.05
N VAL A 282 -5.85 -29.88 2.99
CA VAL A 282 -6.36 -29.67 1.62
C VAL A 282 -6.34 -30.98 0.81
N ILE A 283 -5.42 -31.89 1.15
CA ILE A 283 -5.20 -33.14 0.43
C ILE A 283 -6.07 -34.29 1.00
N ASN A 284 -6.52 -34.17 2.26
CA ASN A 284 -7.45 -35.11 2.91
C ASN A 284 -8.90 -34.70 2.70
#